data_AF-A0A8T0E9C1-F1
#
_entry.id   AF-A0A8T0E9C1-F1
#
_cell.length_a   1.000
_cell.length_b   1.000
_cell.length_c   1.000
_cell.angle_alpha   90.00
_cell.angle_beta   90.00
_cell.angle_gamma   90.00
#
_symmetry.space_group_name_H-M   'P 1'
#
loop_
_entity.id
_entity.type
_entity.pdbx_description
1 polymer ?
#
loop_
_entity_poly.entity_id
_entity_poly.type
_entity_poly.pdbx_seq_one_letter_code
_entity_poly.pdbx_strand_id
1 'polypeptide(L)'
;MPWFKGVWNVPYINHAYLIHGSLLKDPENYPTYIHGLLDPDMAFCKNLRDKGIFMYVSNLHEFGHLINSDSFDTSHVHNDFYEIYTNQVDWEYRYIHENHSKVLQPDYQVDMPCPDVYWFPVVTPTFCKHLIEEMENFGQWSDGSNQDPRLAGGYENVPTRDIHMNQIGFEQQWLYFLREYIRPVQEKIFIGYTHDPPKALMNFVVRYRPDEQPSLRPHHDSSTYTINIALNRPGIDYEGGGCRFIRYNCSVTDLRLGWSLMHPGRLTHYHEGLPVTNGTRYIMISFVDP
;
A
#
# COMPACT_ATOMS: atom_id res chain seq x y z
N MET A 1 19.31 -24.90 11.00
CA MET A 1 18.95 -26.33 11.20
C MET A 1 17.81 -26.65 10.26
N PRO A 2 17.79 -27.79 9.55
CA PRO A 2 16.62 -28.17 8.79
C PRO A 2 15.47 -28.51 9.76
N TRP A 3 14.30 -27.92 9.52
CA TRP A 3 13.08 -28.20 10.28
C TRP A 3 12.65 -29.65 10.02
N PHE A 4 12.33 -30.41 11.07
CA PHE A 4 11.79 -31.76 10.91
C PHE A 4 10.37 -31.68 10.34
N LYS A 5 10.11 -32.41 9.25
CA LYS A 5 8.78 -32.55 8.64
C LYS A 5 8.14 -33.88 9.03
N GLY A 6 6.84 -33.89 9.27
CA GLY A 6 6.10 -35.08 9.66
C GLY A 6 4.64 -34.84 9.98
N VAL A 7 4.01 -35.88 10.51
CA VAL A 7 2.69 -35.82 11.12
C VAL A 7 2.87 -36.05 12.61
N TRP A 8 2.41 -35.09 13.41
CA TRP A 8 2.74 -34.99 14.83
C TRP A 8 1.47 -35.16 15.64
N ASN A 9 1.46 -36.12 16.57
CA ASN A 9 0.42 -36.18 17.59
C ASN A 9 0.69 -35.09 18.64
N VAL A 10 -0.22 -34.14 18.77
CA VAL A 10 -0.04 -32.94 19.61
C VAL A 10 -1.20 -32.80 20.60
N PRO A 11 -0.98 -32.16 21.76
CA PRO A 11 -2.03 -32.01 22.77
C PRO A 11 -3.05 -30.92 22.43
N TYR A 12 -2.79 -30.02 21.47
CA TYR A 12 -3.65 -28.89 21.16
C TYR A 12 -3.58 -28.55 19.66
N ILE A 13 -4.74 -28.27 19.06
CA ILE A 13 -4.92 -27.80 17.69
C ILE A 13 -6.03 -26.73 17.67
N ASN A 14 -5.95 -25.76 16.77
CA ASN A 14 -6.96 -24.73 16.59
C ASN A 14 -6.97 -24.22 15.13
N HIS A 15 -7.82 -23.23 14.84
CA HIS A 15 -8.03 -22.56 13.55
C HIS A 15 -8.53 -23.45 12.40
N ALA A 16 -7.73 -24.42 11.94
CA ALA A 16 -8.04 -25.24 10.77
C ALA A 16 -7.71 -26.71 11.03
N TYR A 17 -8.74 -27.56 11.03
CA TYR A 17 -8.60 -29.00 11.24
C TYR A 17 -9.68 -29.78 10.49
N LEU A 18 -9.35 -31.04 10.16
CA LEU A 18 -10.28 -31.98 9.55
C LEU A 18 -10.62 -33.08 10.56
N ILE A 19 -11.91 -33.41 10.66
CA ILE A 19 -12.41 -34.47 11.54
C ILE A 19 -13.05 -35.56 10.69
N HIS A 20 -12.69 -36.82 10.95
CA HIS A 20 -13.30 -37.94 10.24
C HIS A 20 -14.80 -38.04 10.58
N GLY A 21 -15.66 -38.11 9.56
CA GLY A 21 -17.11 -38.02 9.74
C GLY A 21 -17.74 -39.13 10.58
N SER A 22 -17.06 -40.26 10.79
CA SER A 22 -17.53 -41.28 11.74
C SER A 22 -17.52 -40.78 13.19
N LEU A 23 -16.57 -39.91 13.55
CA LEU A 23 -16.47 -39.36 14.90
C LEU A 23 -17.67 -38.45 15.23
N LEU A 24 -18.22 -37.78 14.22
CA LEU A 24 -19.41 -36.95 14.35
C LEU A 24 -20.71 -37.77 14.48
N LYS A 25 -20.67 -39.06 14.16
CA LYS A 25 -21.81 -39.99 14.25
C LYS A 25 -21.79 -40.83 15.52
N ASP A 26 -20.71 -40.75 16.30
CA ASP A 26 -20.53 -41.48 17.54
C ASP A 26 -21.00 -40.61 18.72
N PRO A 27 -22.12 -40.94 19.40
CA PRO A 27 -22.63 -40.14 20.50
C PRO A 27 -21.71 -40.11 21.72
N GLU A 28 -20.94 -41.19 21.96
CA GLU A 28 -19.99 -41.24 23.08
C GLU A 28 -18.76 -40.38 22.77
N ASN A 29 -18.27 -40.45 21.53
CA ASN A 29 -17.05 -39.78 21.12
C ASN A 29 -17.23 -38.41 20.46
N TYR A 30 -18.46 -37.91 20.36
CA TYR A 30 -18.78 -36.64 19.71
C TYR A 30 -17.88 -35.48 20.20
N PRO A 31 -17.23 -34.71 19.31
CA PRO A 31 -16.40 -33.58 19.69
C PRO A 31 -17.25 -32.43 20.24
N THR A 32 -16.92 -31.90 21.41
CA THR A 32 -17.65 -30.79 22.03
C THR A 32 -16.71 -29.64 22.37
N TYR A 33 -17.21 -28.41 22.26
CA TYR A 33 -16.47 -27.18 22.57
C TYR A 33 -16.77 -26.66 23.98
N ILE A 34 -17.33 -27.50 24.86
CA ILE A 34 -17.76 -27.12 26.20
C ILE A 34 -17.08 -28.02 27.21
N HIS A 35 -16.34 -27.44 28.14
CA HIS A 35 -15.70 -28.18 29.24
C HIS A 35 -15.41 -27.24 30.42
N GLY A 36 -16.33 -27.18 31.38
CA GLY A 36 -16.17 -26.33 32.57
C GLY A 36 -16.04 -24.84 32.21
N LEU A 37 -14.95 -24.22 32.65
CA LEU A 37 -14.62 -22.81 32.42
C LEU A 37 -13.55 -22.60 31.33
N LEU A 38 -13.20 -23.64 30.57
CA LEU A 38 -12.22 -23.52 29.48
C LEU A 38 -12.83 -22.74 28.31
N ASP A 39 -11.98 -22.02 27.57
CA ASP A 39 -12.38 -21.46 26.28
C ASP A 39 -12.73 -22.59 25.28
N PRO A 40 -13.48 -22.28 24.21
CA PRO A 40 -13.97 -23.29 23.27
C PRO A 40 -12.89 -24.17 22.65
N ASP A 41 -11.73 -23.62 22.28
CA ASP A 41 -10.65 -24.37 21.62
C ASP A 41 -9.90 -25.26 22.62
N MET A 42 -9.64 -24.75 23.83
CA MET A 42 -9.10 -25.55 24.92
C MET A 42 -10.07 -26.68 25.32
N ALA A 43 -11.37 -26.38 25.39
CA ALA A 43 -12.41 -27.36 25.71
C ALA A 43 -12.47 -28.47 24.65
N PHE A 44 -12.47 -28.10 23.36
CA PHE A 44 -12.41 -29.03 22.24
C PHE A 44 -11.24 -30.00 22.38
N CYS A 45 -10.02 -29.47 22.54
CA CYS A 45 -8.83 -30.30 22.66
C CYS A 45 -8.86 -31.17 23.93
N LYS A 46 -9.33 -30.63 25.06
CA LYS A 46 -9.44 -31.36 26.33
C LYS A 46 -10.40 -32.54 26.21
N ASN A 47 -11.57 -32.32 25.62
CA ASN A 47 -12.59 -33.35 25.42
C ASN A 47 -12.08 -34.51 24.53
N LEU A 48 -11.32 -34.21 23.47
CA LEU A 48 -10.71 -35.25 22.64
C LEU A 48 -9.65 -36.06 23.40
N ARG A 49 -8.79 -35.39 24.18
CA ARG A 49 -7.77 -36.06 25.00
C ARG A 49 -8.39 -36.98 26.06
N ASP A 50 -9.46 -36.53 26.71
CA ASP A 50 -10.16 -37.34 27.73
C ASP A 50 -10.75 -38.63 27.15
N LYS A 51 -11.08 -38.62 25.85
CA LYS A 51 -11.59 -39.77 25.09
C LYS A 51 -10.48 -40.59 24.42
N GLY A 52 -9.21 -40.25 24.62
CA GLY A 52 -8.08 -40.92 23.99
C GLY A 52 -7.97 -40.70 22.48
N ILE A 53 -8.63 -39.66 21.94
CA ILE A 53 -8.62 -39.35 20.52
C ILE A 53 -7.39 -38.48 20.22
N PHE A 54 -6.55 -38.96 19.32
CA PHE A 54 -5.36 -38.22 18.90
C PHE A 54 -5.69 -37.05 17.98
N MET A 55 -4.96 -35.95 18.18
CA MET A 55 -5.01 -34.75 17.36
C MET A 55 -3.68 -34.65 16.61
N TYR A 56 -3.76 -34.56 15.29
CA TYR A 56 -2.57 -34.56 14.45
C TYR A 56 -2.37 -33.21 13.76
N VAL A 57 -1.12 -32.74 13.72
CA VAL A 57 -0.69 -31.60 12.92
C VAL A 57 0.30 -32.08 11.85
N SER A 58 0.11 -31.64 10.61
CA SER A 58 1.01 -31.92 9.50
C SER A 58 1.78 -30.67 9.12
N ASN A 59 3.10 -30.78 9.03
CA ASN A 59 3.97 -29.77 8.41
C ASN A 59 4.72 -30.34 7.19
N LEU A 60 4.16 -31.39 6.57
CA LEU A 60 4.69 -31.99 5.35
C LEU A 60 4.65 -31.02 4.17
N HIS A 61 3.61 -30.18 4.13
CA HIS A 61 3.39 -29.15 3.12
C HIS A 61 3.23 -27.78 3.79
N GLU A 62 3.46 -26.73 3.02
CA GLU A 62 3.05 -25.39 3.36
C GLU A 62 1.57 -25.25 3.02
N PHE A 63 0.73 -25.07 4.04
CA PHE A 63 -0.73 -24.98 3.87
C PHE A 63 -1.22 -23.53 3.82
N GLY A 64 -0.46 -22.59 4.39
CA GLY A 64 -0.80 -21.19 4.49
C GLY A 64 -0.21 -20.57 5.76
N HIS A 65 -0.73 -19.41 6.12
CA HIS A 65 -0.35 -18.65 7.31
C HIS A 65 -1.58 -18.25 8.12
N LEU A 66 -1.35 -17.78 9.35
CA LEU A 66 -2.38 -17.17 10.20
C LEU A 66 -2.25 -15.65 10.13
N ILE A 67 -3.39 -14.97 10.10
CA ILE A 67 -3.45 -13.51 10.25
C ILE A 67 -3.41 -13.13 11.73
N ASN A 68 -2.88 -11.95 12.02
CA ASN A 68 -2.94 -11.35 13.34
C ASN A 68 -4.12 -10.37 13.40
N SER A 69 -5.11 -10.67 14.24
CA SER A 69 -6.31 -9.86 14.43
C SER A 69 -6.33 -9.07 15.75
N ASP A 70 -5.28 -9.15 16.57
CA ASP A 70 -5.31 -8.68 17.95
C ASP A 70 -5.47 -7.15 18.06
N SER A 71 -4.91 -6.40 17.10
CA SER A 71 -4.91 -4.94 17.06
C SER A 71 -5.58 -4.36 15.81
N PHE A 72 -6.50 -5.12 15.20
CA PHE A 72 -7.15 -4.71 13.97
C PHE A 72 -8.13 -3.55 14.22
N ASP A 73 -7.83 -2.37 13.66
CA ASP A 73 -8.69 -1.20 13.77
C ASP A 73 -9.87 -1.31 12.79
N THR A 74 -11.08 -1.03 13.27
CA THR A 74 -12.33 -1.11 12.49
C THR A 74 -12.96 0.25 12.18
N SER A 75 -12.27 1.34 12.50
CA SER A 75 -12.80 2.71 12.41
C SER A 75 -12.63 3.40 11.05
N HIS A 76 -11.87 2.80 10.13
CA HIS A 76 -11.60 3.36 8.79
C HIS A 76 -12.61 2.87 7.75
N VAL A 77 -12.68 3.53 6.59
CA VAL A 77 -13.54 3.08 5.47
C VAL A 77 -13.00 1.75 4.93
N HIS A 78 -11.67 1.65 4.85
CA HIS A 78 -10.94 0.47 4.41
C HIS A 78 -9.94 0.02 5.47
N ASN A 79 -10.43 -0.65 6.51
CA ASN A 79 -9.61 -1.14 7.63
C ASN A 79 -8.34 -1.91 7.21
N ASP A 80 -8.49 -2.88 6.30
CA ASP A 80 -7.37 -3.68 5.77
C ASP A 80 -6.27 -2.82 5.11
N PHE A 81 -6.57 -1.58 4.71
CA PHE A 81 -5.60 -0.67 4.10
C PHE A 81 -4.50 -0.25 5.08
N TYR A 82 -4.80 -0.20 6.38
CA TYR A 82 -3.88 0.22 7.44
C TYR A 82 -3.02 -0.93 8.01
N GLU A 83 -3.24 -2.16 7.53
CA GLU A 83 -2.63 -3.41 8.04
C GLU A 83 -1.26 -3.76 7.44
N ILE A 84 -0.60 -2.80 6.79
CA ILE A 84 0.67 -3.00 6.07
C ILE A 84 1.78 -3.64 6.91
N TYR A 85 1.73 -3.47 8.24
CA TYR A 85 2.69 -4.07 9.18
C TYR A 85 2.23 -5.42 9.73
N THR A 86 1.00 -5.45 10.23
CA THR A 86 0.47 -6.54 11.05
C THR A 86 0.21 -7.79 10.21
N ASN A 87 -0.27 -7.58 8.98
CA ASN A 87 -0.65 -8.63 8.03
C ASN A 87 -0.04 -8.36 6.66
N GLN A 88 1.28 -8.10 6.64
CA GLN A 88 2.00 -7.63 5.45
C GLN A 88 1.80 -8.52 4.21
N VAL A 89 1.85 -9.85 4.36
CA VAL A 89 1.71 -10.77 3.21
C VAL A 89 0.33 -10.63 2.53
N ASP A 90 -0.74 -10.57 3.32
CA ASP A 90 -2.10 -10.37 2.80
C ASP A 90 -2.28 -8.96 2.23
N TRP A 91 -1.67 -7.96 2.88
CA TRP A 91 -1.66 -6.59 2.41
C TRP A 91 -0.96 -6.46 1.05
N GLU A 92 0.23 -7.04 0.89
CA GLU A 92 0.98 -7.09 -0.36
C GLU A 92 0.17 -7.74 -1.47
N TYR A 93 -0.41 -8.91 -1.20
CA TYR A 93 -1.23 -9.63 -2.18
C TYR A 93 -2.41 -8.78 -2.69
N ARG A 94 -2.99 -7.95 -1.83
CA ARG A 94 -4.13 -7.09 -2.18
C ARG A 94 -3.71 -5.79 -2.87
N TYR A 95 -2.61 -5.19 -2.43
CA TYR A 95 -2.32 -3.78 -2.68
C TYR A 95 -1.06 -3.51 -3.50
N ILE A 96 -0.11 -4.44 -3.56
CA ILE A 96 1.07 -4.31 -4.40
C ILE A 96 0.80 -4.88 -5.79
N HIS A 97 1.23 -4.16 -6.81
CA HIS A 97 1.03 -4.56 -8.19
C HIS A 97 1.73 -5.90 -8.46
N GLU A 98 1.05 -6.84 -9.13
CA GLU A 98 1.56 -8.20 -9.42
C GLU A 98 2.95 -8.23 -10.10
N ASN A 99 3.22 -7.24 -10.96
CA ASN A 99 4.49 -7.08 -11.68
C ASN A 99 5.53 -6.23 -10.93
N HIS A 100 5.24 -5.73 -9.73
CA HIS A 100 6.18 -4.89 -8.97
C HIS A 100 7.47 -5.64 -8.64
N SER A 101 7.38 -6.90 -8.19
CA SER A 101 8.54 -7.74 -7.90
C SER A 101 9.45 -7.96 -9.12
N LYS A 102 8.89 -7.96 -10.34
CA LYS A 102 9.67 -8.05 -11.58
C LYS A 102 10.54 -6.80 -11.78
N VAL A 103 10.08 -5.62 -11.36
CA VAL A 103 10.83 -4.36 -11.45
C VAL A 103 12.18 -4.47 -10.74
N LEU A 104 12.26 -5.26 -9.67
CA LEU A 104 13.46 -5.43 -8.85
C LEU A 104 14.45 -6.47 -9.42
N GLN A 105 14.06 -7.27 -10.42
CA GLN A 105 14.94 -8.28 -11.00
C GLN A 105 16.14 -7.62 -11.71
N PRO A 106 17.39 -8.11 -11.56
CA PRO A 106 18.58 -7.42 -12.09
C PRO A 106 18.54 -7.09 -13.60
N ASP A 107 17.88 -7.92 -14.38
CA ASP A 107 17.74 -7.83 -15.84
C ASP A 107 16.53 -7.01 -16.31
N TYR A 108 15.61 -6.67 -15.41
CA TYR A 108 14.44 -5.85 -15.75
C TYR A 108 14.86 -4.40 -16.03
N GLN A 109 14.54 -3.91 -17.23
CA GLN A 109 14.73 -2.51 -17.61
C GLN A 109 13.48 -1.70 -17.25
N VAL A 110 13.66 -0.70 -16.37
CA VAL A 110 12.57 0.20 -15.97
C VAL A 110 12.29 1.18 -17.10
N ASP A 111 11.01 1.37 -17.45
CA ASP A 111 10.61 2.33 -18.49
C ASP A 111 11.11 3.74 -18.11
N MET A 112 11.65 4.47 -19.08
CA MET A 112 12.16 5.83 -18.89
C MET A 112 11.55 6.78 -19.93
N PRO A 113 10.28 7.22 -19.75
CA PRO A 113 9.57 8.02 -20.75
C PRO A 113 10.19 9.40 -21.03
N CYS A 114 10.91 9.97 -20.07
CA CYS A 114 11.71 11.19 -20.23
C CYS A 114 13.10 10.97 -19.61
N PRO A 115 14.14 11.74 -19.99
CA PRO A 115 15.48 11.60 -19.40
C PRO A 115 15.44 11.68 -17.87
N ASP A 116 15.95 10.64 -17.19
CA ASP A 116 15.94 10.48 -15.72
C ASP A 116 14.56 10.55 -15.05
N VAL A 117 13.51 10.25 -15.82
CA VAL A 117 12.14 10.06 -15.31
C VAL A 117 11.78 8.60 -15.54
N TYR A 118 11.73 7.83 -14.46
CA TYR A 118 11.49 6.40 -14.49
C TYR A 118 10.03 6.09 -14.20
N TRP A 119 9.51 5.02 -14.77
CA TRP A 119 8.10 4.67 -14.71
C TRP A 119 7.92 3.17 -14.49
N PHE A 120 7.22 2.80 -13.40
CA PHE A 120 7.09 1.40 -13.02
C PHE A 120 5.76 1.12 -12.30
N PRO A 121 5.24 -0.12 -12.38
CA PRO A 121 4.08 -0.55 -11.60
C PRO A 121 4.44 -0.69 -10.13
N VAL A 122 3.56 -0.21 -9.23
CA VAL A 122 3.80 -0.34 -7.79
C VAL A 122 2.57 -0.80 -7.01
N VAL A 123 1.39 -0.27 -7.29
CA VAL A 123 0.17 -0.58 -6.51
C VAL A 123 -0.96 -1.10 -7.40
N THR A 124 -1.89 -1.85 -6.81
CA THR A 124 -3.06 -2.38 -7.52
C THR A 124 -4.14 -1.32 -7.75
N PRO A 125 -5.09 -1.56 -8.66
CA PRO A 125 -6.31 -0.76 -8.76
C PRO A 125 -7.09 -0.67 -7.45
N THR A 126 -7.07 -1.72 -6.62
CA THR A 126 -7.72 -1.74 -5.30
C THR A 126 -7.08 -0.75 -4.34
N PHE A 127 -5.74 -0.68 -4.28
CA PHE A 127 -5.03 0.33 -3.49
C PHE A 127 -5.45 1.74 -3.92
N CYS A 128 -5.44 1.99 -5.23
CA CYS A 128 -5.77 3.30 -5.78
C CYS A 128 -7.20 3.73 -5.41
N LYS A 129 -8.15 2.79 -5.55
CA LYS A 129 -9.54 3.01 -5.19
C LYS A 129 -9.70 3.31 -3.70
N HIS A 130 -9.15 2.46 -2.82
CA HIS A 130 -9.29 2.62 -1.37
C HIS A 130 -8.64 3.92 -0.89
N LEU A 131 -7.48 4.30 -1.44
CA LEU A 131 -6.86 5.58 -1.11
C LEU A 131 -7.75 6.77 -1.50
N ILE A 132 -8.33 6.76 -2.70
CA ILE A 132 -9.27 7.83 -3.12
C ILE A 132 -10.50 7.86 -2.20
N GLU A 133 -11.07 6.71 -1.85
CA GLU A 133 -12.25 6.60 -0.99
C GLU A 133 -11.97 7.11 0.44
N GLU A 134 -10.80 6.82 1.03
CA GLU A 134 -10.36 7.41 2.30
C GLU A 134 -10.22 8.95 2.22
N MET A 135 -9.61 9.46 1.15
CA MET A 135 -9.42 10.91 0.96
C MET A 135 -10.75 11.65 0.80
N GLU A 136 -11.66 11.11 -0.01
CA GLU A 136 -12.99 11.71 -0.21
C GLU A 136 -13.88 11.57 1.03
N ASN A 137 -13.74 10.49 1.81
CA ASN A 137 -14.42 10.35 3.09
C ASN A 137 -13.93 11.38 4.13
N PHE A 138 -12.61 11.66 4.17
CA PHE A 138 -12.10 12.75 4.99
C PHE A 138 -12.62 14.11 4.52
N GLY A 139 -12.64 14.34 3.21
CA GLY A 139 -13.37 15.42 2.55
C GLY A 139 -12.83 16.85 2.77
N GLN A 140 -11.90 17.05 3.69
CA GLN A 140 -11.30 18.35 3.99
C GLN A 140 -10.10 18.64 3.08
N TRP A 141 -10.35 18.78 1.78
CA TRP A 141 -9.34 19.17 0.79
C TRP A 141 -8.84 20.60 1.03
N SER A 142 -7.56 20.87 0.70
CA SER A 142 -7.04 22.23 0.70
C SER A 142 -7.85 23.12 -0.26
N ASP A 143 -7.77 24.44 -0.03
CA ASP A 143 -8.37 25.44 -0.93
C ASP A 143 -7.45 25.80 -2.12
N GLY A 144 -6.24 25.22 -2.20
CA GLY A 144 -5.25 25.51 -3.23
C GLY A 144 -4.60 26.90 -3.08
N SER A 145 -4.70 27.52 -1.91
CA SER A 145 -4.04 28.79 -1.59
C SER A 145 -2.66 28.56 -0.96
N ASN A 146 -1.80 29.57 -1.03
CA ASN A 146 -0.46 29.48 -0.44
C ASN A 146 -0.47 29.39 1.10
N GLN A 147 -1.58 29.67 1.77
CA GLN A 147 -1.68 29.61 3.22
C GLN A 147 -2.50 28.39 3.62
N ASP A 148 -1.83 27.40 4.19
CA ASP A 148 -2.49 26.20 4.68
C ASP A 148 -2.18 25.97 6.16
N PRO A 149 -3.12 26.29 7.07
CA PRO A 149 -2.90 26.13 8.51
C PRO A 149 -2.78 24.66 8.94
N ARG A 150 -3.09 23.71 8.05
CA ARG A 150 -2.98 22.27 8.29
C ARG A 150 -1.53 21.78 8.13
N LEU A 151 -0.67 22.59 7.49
CA LEU A 151 0.75 22.30 7.30
C LEU A 151 1.61 22.87 8.43
N ALA A 152 2.69 22.15 8.76
CA ALA A 152 3.72 22.66 9.66
C ALA A 152 4.43 23.87 9.02
N GLY A 153 4.15 25.07 9.51
CA GLY A 153 4.68 26.33 8.98
C GLY A 153 3.67 27.18 8.19
N GLY A 154 2.48 26.65 7.88
CA GLY A 154 1.35 27.44 7.40
C GLY A 154 1.46 27.97 5.96
N TYR A 155 2.51 27.63 5.21
CA TYR A 155 2.76 28.21 3.89
C TYR A 155 3.26 27.18 2.88
N GLU A 156 2.63 27.15 1.71
CA GLU A 156 3.00 26.32 0.58
C GLU A 156 3.44 27.19 -0.60
N ASN A 157 4.66 26.96 -1.11
CA ASN A 157 5.21 27.76 -2.21
C ASN A 157 4.43 27.57 -3.51
N VAL A 158 3.94 26.35 -3.75
CA VAL A 158 3.26 25.94 -4.98
C VAL A 158 2.02 25.14 -4.58
N PRO A 159 0.92 25.82 -4.21
CA PRO A 159 -0.18 25.15 -3.56
C PRO A 159 -0.94 24.22 -4.50
N THR A 160 -1.40 23.10 -3.95
CA THR A 160 -2.28 22.13 -4.61
C THR A 160 -3.54 21.90 -3.81
N ARG A 161 -4.63 21.43 -4.44
CA ARG A 161 -5.81 20.91 -3.73
C ARG A 161 -5.54 19.49 -3.24
N ASP A 162 -5.19 19.36 -1.98
CA ASP A 162 -4.63 18.12 -1.44
C ASP A 162 -5.09 17.77 -0.02
N ILE A 163 -4.77 16.53 0.35
CA ILE A 163 -4.86 15.95 1.68
C ILE A 163 -3.57 15.18 1.95
N HIS A 164 -2.93 15.46 3.08
CA HIS A 164 -1.72 14.81 3.54
C HIS A 164 -2.02 13.50 4.28
N MET A 165 -1.11 12.52 4.21
CA MET A 165 -1.28 11.21 4.84
C MET A 165 -1.46 11.32 6.37
N ASN A 166 -0.83 12.30 7.01
CA ASN A 166 -0.97 12.50 8.46
C ASN A 166 -2.39 12.94 8.86
N GLN A 167 -3.12 13.65 7.99
CA GLN A 167 -4.48 14.11 8.26
C GLN A 167 -5.49 12.96 8.34
N ILE A 168 -5.20 11.84 7.66
CA ILE A 168 -5.99 10.62 7.70
C ILE A 168 -5.35 9.52 8.55
N GLY A 169 -4.28 9.83 9.31
CA GLY A 169 -3.60 8.85 10.16
C GLY A 169 -2.84 7.76 9.40
N PHE A 170 -2.52 7.96 8.12
CA PHE A 170 -1.85 6.98 7.25
C PHE A 170 -0.35 7.24 7.05
N GLU A 171 0.22 8.24 7.73
CA GLU A 171 1.61 8.66 7.53
C GLU A 171 2.62 7.55 7.80
N GLN A 172 2.47 6.83 8.91
CA GLN A 172 3.43 5.77 9.25
C GLN A 172 3.39 4.66 8.21
N GLN A 173 2.18 4.18 7.87
CA GLN A 173 1.93 3.16 6.87
C GLN A 173 2.55 3.57 5.53
N TRP A 174 2.40 4.82 5.15
CA TRP A 174 3.00 5.36 3.94
C TRP A 174 4.53 5.41 3.98
N LEU A 175 5.14 5.84 5.10
CA LEU A 175 6.60 5.82 5.25
C LEU A 175 7.17 4.40 5.17
N TYR A 176 6.45 3.41 5.71
CA TYR A 176 6.79 2.00 5.55
C TYR A 176 6.67 1.55 4.09
N PHE A 177 5.61 1.97 3.40
CA PHE A 177 5.45 1.72 1.97
C PHE A 177 6.63 2.28 1.15
N LEU A 178 7.08 3.51 1.46
CA LEU A 178 8.26 4.11 0.82
C LEU A 178 9.52 3.26 1.06
N ARG A 179 9.72 2.80 2.30
CA ARG A 179 10.88 1.99 2.69
C ARG A 179 10.92 0.63 2.00
N GLU A 180 9.79 -0.08 1.96
CA GLU A 180 9.76 -1.48 1.51
C GLU A 180 9.56 -1.61 -0.01
N TYR A 181 8.81 -0.70 -0.66
CA TYR A 181 8.43 -0.86 -2.08
C TYR A 181 9.03 0.19 -3.01
N ILE A 182 9.32 1.40 -2.51
CA ILE A 182 9.88 2.47 -3.35
C ILE A 182 11.41 2.50 -3.28
N ARG A 183 11.99 2.46 -2.08
CA ARG A 183 13.45 2.51 -1.88
C ARG A 183 14.19 1.44 -2.67
N PRO A 184 13.77 0.15 -2.72
CA PRO A 184 14.50 -0.85 -3.50
C PRO A 184 14.51 -0.54 -5.02
N VAL A 185 13.44 0.04 -5.55
CA VAL A 185 13.40 0.49 -6.95
C VAL A 185 14.31 1.70 -7.16
N GLN A 186 14.28 2.66 -6.23
CA GLN A 186 15.16 3.83 -6.25
C GLN A 186 16.62 3.41 -6.26
N GLU A 187 17.06 2.54 -5.35
CA GLU A 187 18.45 2.11 -5.21
C GLU A 187 18.95 1.37 -6.46
N LYS A 188 18.06 0.62 -7.11
CA LYS A 188 18.34 -0.03 -8.39
C LYS A 188 18.55 1.00 -9.52
N ILE A 189 17.73 2.04 -9.57
CA ILE A 189 17.74 3.04 -10.64
C ILE A 189 18.89 4.03 -10.46
N PHE A 190 19.01 4.63 -9.27
CA PHE A 190 20.04 5.62 -8.95
C PHE A 190 21.18 4.95 -8.21
N ILE A 191 21.95 4.14 -8.94
CA ILE A 191 23.08 3.39 -8.41
C ILE A 191 24.05 4.35 -7.68
N GLY A 192 24.32 4.04 -6.40
CA GLY A 192 25.19 4.84 -5.54
C GLY A 192 24.45 5.83 -4.63
N TYR A 193 23.12 5.96 -4.74
CA TYR A 193 22.30 6.67 -3.78
C TYR A 193 21.56 5.67 -2.87
N THR A 194 21.81 5.77 -1.56
CA THR A 194 21.24 4.88 -0.54
C THR A 194 20.88 5.69 0.70
N HIS A 195 19.65 5.52 1.19
CA HIS A 195 19.18 6.11 2.44
C HIS A 195 18.07 5.24 3.06
N ASP A 196 18.35 4.68 4.23
CA ASP A 196 17.40 3.83 4.98
C ASP A 196 17.27 4.29 6.44
N PRO A 197 16.05 4.64 6.91
CA PRO A 197 14.81 4.77 6.14
C PRO A 197 14.81 6.03 5.25
N PRO A 198 14.12 6.00 4.10
CA PRO A 198 13.88 7.22 3.33
C PRO A 198 13.07 8.20 4.18
N LYS A 199 13.35 9.50 4.04
CA LYS A 199 12.64 10.56 4.76
C LYS A 199 11.67 11.25 3.83
N ALA A 200 10.39 11.32 4.19
CA ALA A 200 9.42 12.09 3.42
C ALA A 200 8.47 12.83 4.37
N LEU A 201 8.56 14.16 4.41
CA LEU A 201 7.70 15.01 5.24
C LEU A 201 6.43 15.44 4.49
N MET A 202 6.46 15.41 3.17
CA MET A 202 5.36 15.84 2.31
C MET A 202 4.86 14.62 1.52
N ASN A 203 3.80 14.00 2.04
CA ASN A 203 3.13 12.85 1.44
C ASN A 203 1.65 13.16 1.33
N PHE A 204 1.13 13.32 0.12
CA PHE A 204 -0.20 13.88 -0.07
C PHE A 204 -0.83 13.42 -1.39
N VAL A 205 -2.16 13.28 -1.37
CA VAL A 205 -2.95 13.08 -2.58
C VAL A 205 -3.40 14.43 -3.10
N VAL A 206 -3.19 14.67 -4.38
CA VAL A 206 -3.67 15.87 -5.08
C VAL A 206 -4.88 15.51 -5.92
N ARG A 207 -5.89 16.38 -5.92
CA ARG A 207 -7.06 16.32 -6.80
C ARG A 207 -7.07 17.48 -7.79
N TYR A 208 -7.08 17.17 -9.08
CA TYR A 208 -7.26 18.16 -10.14
C TYR A 208 -8.66 18.05 -10.75
N ARG A 209 -9.33 19.20 -10.88
CA ARG A 209 -10.62 19.33 -11.55
C ARG A 209 -10.71 20.63 -12.38
N PRO A 210 -11.45 20.64 -13.51
CA PRO A 210 -11.66 21.83 -14.33
C PRO A 210 -12.26 23.03 -13.58
N ASP A 211 -13.16 22.77 -12.64
CA ASP A 211 -13.92 23.76 -11.86
C ASP A 211 -13.21 24.19 -10.57
N GLU A 212 -12.03 23.63 -10.30
CA GLU A 212 -11.23 23.94 -9.12
C GLU A 212 -9.81 24.36 -9.51
N GLN A 213 -8.82 23.50 -9.25
CA GLN A 213 -7.45 23.66 -9.68
C GLN A 213 -7.18 22.61 -10.77
N PRO A 214 -7.18 22.99 -12.07
CA PRO A 214 -7.02 22.01 -13.16
C PRO A 214 -5.57 21.70 -13.50
N SER A 215 -4.61 22.52 -13.06
CA SER A 215 -3.21 22.44 -13.46
C SER A 215 -2.29 22.88 -12.33
N LEU A 216 -1.00 22.63 -12.49
CA LEU A 216 0.03 23.10 -11.57
C LEU A 216 1.14 23.81 -12.34
N ARG A 217 1.43 25.05 -11.95
CA ARG A 217 2.44 25.88 -12.60
C ARG A 217 3.84 25.25 -12.57
N PRO A 218 4.75 25.64 -13.48
CA PRO A 218 6.14 25.21 -13.45
C PRO A 218 6.83 25.39 -12.08
N HIS A 219 7.45 24.34 -11.56
CA HIS A 219 8.15 24.36 -10.26
C HIS A 219 9.25 23.29 -10.14
N HIS A 220 9.98 23.37 -9.04
CA HIS A 220 10.83 22.30 -8.51
C HIS A 220 10.22 21.80 -7.21
N ASP A 221 10.47 20.52 -6.92
CA ASP A 221 10.08 19.92 -5.65
C ASP A 221 11.17 20.14 -4.62
N SER A 222 10.75 20.23 -3.36
CA SER A 222 11.70 20.21 -2.24
C SER A 222 12.01 18.77 -1.84
N SER A 223 12.63 18.03 -2.75
CA SER A 223 13.02 16.62 -2.59
C SER A 223 14.36 16.34 -3.29
N THR A 224 15.05 15.29 -2.88
CA THR A 224 16.10 14.70 -3.71
C THR A 224 15.45 14.02 -4.91
N TYR A 225 14.44 13.19 -4.67
CA TYR A 225 13.59 12.60 -5.70
C TYR A 225 12.13 12.62 -5.28
N THR A 226 11.25 12.71 -6.27
CA THR A 226 9.80 12.71 -6.10
C THR A 226 9.24 11.44 -6.71
N ILE A 227 8.26 10.85 -6.02
CA ILE A 227 7.37 9.86 -6.65
C ILE A 227 6.00 10.45 -6.91
N ASN A 228 5.40 10.04 -8.03
CA ASN A 228 4.08 10.47 -8.47
C ASN A 228 3.30 9.25 -8.99
N ILE A 229 2.36 8.75 -8.19
CA ILE A 229 1.55 7.57 -8.52
C ILE A 229 0.20 8.02 -9.06
N ALA A 230 -0.19 7.51 -10.22
CA ALA A 230 -1.52 7.75 -10.76
C ALA A 230 -2.57 6.85 -10.09
N LEU A 231 -3.62 7.47 -9.53
CA LEU A 231 -4.65 6.77 -8.77
C LEU A 231 -5.94 6.52 -9.57
N ASN A 232 -6.10 7.13 -10.74
CA ASN A 232 -7.21 6.87 -11.64
C ASN A 232 -6.80 7.02 -13.12
N ARG A 233 -7.71 6.69 -14.05
CA ARG A 233 -7.38 6.39 -15.44
C ARG A 233 -7.65 7.59 -16.38
N PRO A 234 -6.66 8.00 -17.18
CA PRO A 234 -6.89 8.98 -18.25
C PRO A 234 -7.83 8.39 -19.32
N GLY A 235 -8.67 9.25 -19.90
CA GLY A 235 -9.67 8.89 -20.92
C GLY A 235 -10.91 8.15 -20.38
N ILE A 236 -10.94 7.81 -19.09
CA ILE A 236 -12.09 7.16 -18.43
C ILE A 236 -12.57 8.01 -17.25
N ASP A 237 -11.68 8.33 -16.32
CA ASP A 237 -12.01 9.06 -15.09
C ASP A 237 -11.73 10.57 -15.24
N TYR A 238 -10.84 10.95 -16.18
CA TYR A 238 -10.54 12.34 -16.55
C TYR A 238 -10.00 12.48 -17.99
N GLU A 239 -10.04 13.69 -18.54
CA GLU A 239 -9.41 14.06 -19.81
C GLU A 239 -8.33 15.13 -19.62
N GLY A 240 -7.33 15.15 -20.49
CA GLY A 240 -6.14 16.00 -20.35
C GLY A 240 -5.23 15.50 -19.24
N GLY A 241 -4.52 16.42 -18.57
CA GLY A 241 -3.62 16.08 -17.49
C GLY A 241 -2.25 15.55 -17.96
N GLY A 242 -1.49 15.05 -17.00
CA GLY A 242 -0.11 14.60 -17.19
C GLY A 242 0.91 15.44 -16.42
N CYS A 243 2.18 15.21 -16.73
CA CYS A 243 3.32 15.96 -16.21
C CYS A 243 4.25 16.31 -17.38
N ARG A 244 4.70 17.56 -17.46
CA ARG A 244 5.67 18.00 -18.48
C ARG A 244 6.96 18.47 -17.82
N PHE A 245 8.07 17.87 -18.24
CA PHE A 245 9.42 18.24 -17.84
C PHE A 245 9.99 19.24 -18.85
N ILE A 246 10.01 20.52 -18.46
CA ILE A 246 10.17 21.66 -19.37
C ILE A 246 11.56 21.67 -20.00
N ARG A 247 12.60 21.40 -19.21
CA ARG A 247 14.00 21.35 -19.70
C ARG A 247 14.20 20.35 -20.83
N TYR A 248 13.39 19.29 -20.87
CA TYR A 248 13.49 18.22 -21.86
C TYR A 248 12.42 18.31 -22.96
N ASN A 249 11.51 19.29 -22.87
CA ASN A 249 10.30 19.37 -23.69
C ASN A 249 9.59 18.00 -23.82
N CYS A 250 9.52 17.27 -22.70
CA CYS A 250 8.99 15.92 -22.64
C CYS A 250 7.77 15.87 -21.73
N SER A 251 6.71 15.21 -22.17
CA SER A 251 5.45 15.09 -21.44
C SER A 251 5.07 13.63 -21.25
N VAL A 252 4.55 13.32 -20.07
CA VAL A 252 3.92 12.03 -19.75
C VAL A 252 2.44 12.28 -19.48
N THR A 253 1.58 11.92 -20.43
CA THR A 253 0.13 12.22 -20.40
C THR A 253 -0.73 10.99 -20.10
N ASP A 254 -0.34 9.82 -20.60
CA ASP A 254 -1.10 8.57 -20.44
C ASP A 254 -0.63 7.76 -19.22
N LEU A 255 -0.70 8.38 -18.04
CA LEU A 255 -0.30 7.76 -16.79
C LEU A 255 -1.18 6.54 -16.48
N ARG A 256 -0.53 5.39 -16.28
CA ARG A 256 -1.17 4.09 -16.05
C ARG A 256 -1.59 4.00 -14.58
N LEU A 257 -2.80 3.53 -14.33
CA LEU A 257 -3.32 3.31 -12.98
C LEU A 257 -2.36 2.45 -12.15
N GLY A 258 -1.99 2.94 -10.95
CA GLY A 258 -1.11 2.23 -10.02
C GLY A 258 0.37 2.21 -10.40
N TRP A 259 0.76 2.95 -11.44
CA TRP A 259 2.15 3.16 -11.80
C TRP A 259 2.71 4.45 -11.19
N SER A 260 3.97 4.41 -10.80
CA SER A 260 4.72 5.51 -10.23
C SER A 260 5.69 6.10 -11.25
N LEU A 261 5.67 7.42 -11.42
CA LEU A 261 6.83 8.14 -11.92
C LEU A 261 7.80 8.39 -10.77
N MET A 262 9.10 8.30 -11.06
CA MET A 262 10.17 8.68 -10.15
C MET A 262 11.16 9.58 -10.89
N HIS A 263 11.43 10.76 -10.34
CA HIS A 263 12.36 11.72 -10.95
C HIS A 263 13.07 12.56 -9.87
N PRO A 264 14.25 13.13 -10.14
CA PRO A 264 14.87 14.13 -9.27
C PRO A 264 13.94 15.32 -9.00
N GLY A 265 13.92 15.84 -7.78
CA GLY A 265 13.06 16.98 -7.40
C GLY A 265 13.66 18.35 -7.68
N ARG A 266 14.98 18.47 -7.45
CA ARG A 266 15.73 19.73 -7.55
C ARG A 266 16.55 19.85 -8.83
N LEU A 267 16.89 21.09 -9.16
CA LEU A 267 17.84 21.53 -10.20
C LEU A 267 17.46 21.18 -11.65
N THR A 268 17.25 19.90 -11.97
CA THR A 268 17.19 19.41 -13.36
C THR A 268 15.78 19.15 -13.87
N HIS A 269 14.80 18.88 -13.02
CA HIS A 269 13.45 18.49 -13.43
C HIS A 269 12.43 19.58 -13.12
N TYR A 270 12.65 20.77 -13.67
CA TYR A 270 11.65 21.84 -13.63
C TYR A 270 10.44 21.39 -14.45
N HIS A 271 9.30 21.22 -13.79
CA HIS A 271 8.15 20.52 -14.36
C HIS A 271 6.82 21.22 -14.03
N GLU A 272 5.79 20.92 -14.82
CA GLU A 272 4.43 21.44 -14.67
C GLU A 272 3.39 20.33 -14.74
N GLY A 273 2.28 20.51 -14.02
CA GLY A 273 1.10 19.67 -14.10
C GLY A 273 0.20 20.16 -15.23
N LEU A 274 0.05 19.36 -16.28
CA LEU A 274 -0.75 19.73 -17.44
C LEU A 274 -2.24 19.85 -17.08
N PRO A 275 -3.02 20.75 -17.74
CA PRO A 275 -4.42 20.97 -17.40
C PRO A 275 -5.31 19.74 -17.60
N VAL A 276 -6.10 19.41 -16.59
CA VAL A 276 -7.25 18.52 -16.67
C VAL A 276 -8.43 19.28 -17.25
N THR A 277 -9.03 18.78 -18.33
CA THR A 277 -10.09 19.47 -19.08
C THR A 277 -11.48 18.92 -18.80
N ASN A 278 -11.58 17.67 -18.33
CA ASN A 278 -12.84 17.03 -17.96
C ASN A 278 -12.60 15.99 -16.85
N GLY A 279 -13.62 15.69 -16.05
CA GLY A 279 -13.56 14.70 -14.98
C GLY A 279 -12.69 15.13 -13.80
N THR A 280 -12.13 14.15 -13.08
CA THR A 280 -11.31 14.40 -11.88
C THR A 280 -10.07 13.51 -11.91
N ARG A 281 -8.89 14.09 -11.71
CA ARG A 281 -7.63 13.34 -11.67
C ARG A 281 -7.09 13.30 -10.24
N TYR A 282 -6.72 12.11 -9.78
CA TYR A 282 -6.06 11.90 -8.49
C TYR A 282 -4.64 11.36 -8.69
N ILE A 283 -3.69 11.92 -7.96
CA ILE A 283 -2.31 11.43 -7.90
C ILE A 283 -1.81 11.43 -6.47
N MET A 284 -1.02 10.43 -6.09
CA MET A 284 -0.29 10.39 -4.83
C MET A 284 1.14 10.88 -5.06
N ILE A 285 1.53 11.93 -4.33
CA ILE A 285 2.86 12.55 -4.41
C ILE A 285 3.62 12.28 -3.12
N SER A 286 4.93 12.04 -3.24
CA SER A 286 5.84 12.11 -2.09
C SER A 286 7.15 12.76 -2.46
N PHE A 287 7.53 13.76 -1.66
CA PHE A 287 8.83 14.42 -1.72
C PHE A 287 9.78 13.69 -0.80
N VAL A 288 10.64 12.86 -1.40
CA VAL A 288 11.55 11.99 -0.65
C VAL A 288 12.94 12.60 -0.58
N ASP A 289 13.51 12.51 0.62
CA ASP A 289 14.80 13.03 1.03
C ASP A 289 14.95 14.54 0.74
N PRO A 290 14.13 15.40 1.39
CA PRO A 290 14.13 16.86 1.22
C PRO A 290 15.41 17.57 1.65
#